data_AF-A0A962DKR1-F1
#
_entry.id   AF-A0A962DKR1-F1
#
_cell.length_a   1.000
_cell.length_b   1.000
_cell.length_c   1.000
_cell.angle_alpha   90.00
_cell.angle_beta   90.00
_cell.angle_gamma   90.00
#
_symmetry.space_group_name_H-M   'P 1'
#
loop_
_entity.id
_entity.type
_entity.pdbx_description
1 polymer ?
#
loop_
_entity_poly.entity_id
_entity_poly.type
_entity_poly.pdbx_seq_one_letter_code
_entity_poly.pdbx_strand_id
1 'polypeptide(L)' 'MQYCSACGQPVTSTIPAGDNRLRDVCTSCGTVHYQNPKIVAGCVPEHE' A
#
# COMPACT_ATOMS: atom_id res chain seq x y z
N MET A 1 -4.35 -4.28 0.42
CA MET A 1 -4.43 -4.97 -0.89
C MET A 1 -4.86 -6.42 -0.61
N GLN A 2 -5.69 -7.07 -1.43
CA GLN A 2 -6.11 -8.47 -1.15
C GLN A 2 -5.23 -9.52 -1.87
N TYR A 3 -4.67 -9.16 -3.04
CA TYR A 3 -3.82 -10.03 -3.85
C TYR A 3 -2.54 -9.30 -4.28
N CYS A 4 -1.48 -10.05 -4.52
CA CYS A 4 -0.17 -9.55 -4.91
C CYS A 4 -0.20 -9.08 -6.37
N SER A 5 0.20 -7.84 -6.63
CA SER A 5 0.28 -7.30 -8.00
C SER A 5 1.37 -7.94 -8.87
N ALA A 6 2.33 -8.65 -8.28
CA ALA A 6 3.44 -9.28 -9.00
C ALA A 6 3.14 -10.72 -9.43
N CYS A 7 2.40 -11.50 -8.63
CA CYS A 7 2.16 -12.93 -8.90
C CYS A 7 0.69 -13.38 -8.75
N GLY A 8 -0.23 -12.50 -8.36
CA GLY A 8 -1.66 -12.79 -8.22
C GLY A 8 -2.06 -13.61 -6.98
N GLN A 9 -1.11 -14.06 -6.16
CA GLN A 9 -1.40 -14.80 -4.93
C GLN A 9 -1.93 -13.90 -3.81
N PRO A 10 -2.69 -14.42 -2.82
CA PRO A 10 -3.14 -13.66 -1.67
C PRO A 10 -1.96 -13.02 -0.90
N VAL A 11 -2.17 -11.82 -0.36
CA VAL A 11 -1.21 -11.17 0.55
C VAL A 11 -1.68 -11.30 1.99
N THR A 12 -0.74 -11.21 2.93
CA THR A 12 -1.02 -11.23 4.37
C THR A 12 -0.49 -9.94 5.00
N SER A 13 -1.28 -9.31 5.85
CA SER A 13 -0.86 -8.09 6.55
C SER A 13 -0.05 -8.47 7.79
N THR A 14 1.26 -8.18 7.78
CA THR A 14 2.19 -8.47 8.88
C THR A 14 3.14 -7.29 9.12
N ILE A 15 3.86 -7.27 10.24
CA ILE A 15 4.96 -6.32 10.47
C ILE A 15 6.26 -7.06 10.13
N PRO A 16 6.95 -6.71 9.03
CA PRO A 16 8.24 -7.33 8.69
C PRO A 16 9.31 -7.07 9.75
N ALA A 17 10.31 -7.95 9.83
CA ALA A 17 11.45 -7.76 10.72
C ALA A 17 12.19 -6.45 10.38
N GLY A 18 12.37 -5.57 11.37
CA GLY A 18 13.00 -4.25 11.19
C GLY A 18 12.05 -3.14 10.73
N ASP A 19 10.77 -3.42 10.48
CA ASP A 19 9.73 -2.40 10.25
C ASP A 19 8.92 -2.20 11.55
N ASN A 20 8.16 -1.10 11.63
CA ASN A 20 7.32 -0.72 12.76
C ASN A 20 5.84 -0.53 12.39
N ARG A 21 5.45 -0.90 11.17
CA ARG A 21 4.09 -0.75 10.66
C ARG A 21 3.66 -2.01 9.90
N LEU A 22 2.35 -2.22 9.84
CA LEU A 22 1.76 -3.29 9.02
C LEU A 22 2.05 -3.04 7.54
N ARG A 23 2.39 -4.13 6.85
CA ARG A 23 2.63 -4.20 5.41
C ARG A 23 1.87 -5.37 4.84
N ASP A 24 1.40 -5.23 3.61
CA ASP A 24 0.86 -6.34 2.85
C ASP A 24 2.04 -7.11 2.24
N VAL A 25 2.33 -8.30 2.76
CA VAL A 25 3.43 -9.15 2.33
C VAL A 25 2.89 -10.35 1.57
N CYS A 26 3.42 -10.62 0.39
CA CYS A 26 3.12 -11.85 -0.34
C CYS A 26 4.03 -12.98 0.14
N THR A 27 3.47 -14.01 0.77
CA THR A 27 4.22 -15.19 1.23
C THR A 27 4.70 -16.10 0.10
N SER A 28 4.08 -16.00 -1.09
CA SER A 28 4.44 -16.82 -2.24
C SER A 28 5.69 -16.32 -2.98
N CYS A 29 5.84 -15.01 -3.15
CA CYS A 29 6.98 -14.43 -3.88
C CYS A 29 7.89 -13.52 -3.02
N GLY A 30 7.54 -13.27 -1.76
CA GLY A 30 8.30 -12.43 -0.85
C GLY A 30 8.15 -10.92 -1.06
N THR A 31 7.30 -10.49 -2.01
CA THR A 31 7.12 -9.06 -2.30
C THR A 31 6.42 -8.35 -1.14
N VAL A 32 6.98 -7.22 -0.71
CA VAL A 32 6.38 -6.31 0.29
C VAL A 32 5.72 -5.15 -0.44
N HIS A 33 4.41 -4.97 -0.25
CA HIS A 33 3.64 -3.91 -0.88
C HIS A 33 3.53 -2.69 0.04
N TYR A 34 4.27 -1.63 -0.29
CA TYR A 34 4.16 -0.34 0.39
C TYR A 34 2.97 0.46 -0.14
N GLN A 35 2.23 1.09 0.75
CA GLN A 35 1.14 1.99 0.39
C GLN A 35 1.59 3.44 0.58
N ASN A 36 1.73 4.17 -0.51
CA ASN A 36 2.03 5.59 -0.47
C ASN A 36 0.71 6.37 -0.27
N PRO A 37 0.70 7.37 0.64
CA PRO A 37 -0.45 8.26 0.77
C PRO A 37 -0.71 8.98 -0.55
N LYS A 38 -1.99 9.14 -0.90
CA LYS A 38 -2.39 9.87 -2.10
C LYS A 38 -2.48 11.36 -1.78
N ILE A 39 -1.97 12.19 -2.69
CA ILE A 39 -2.16 13.64 -2.62
C ILE A 39 -3.63 13.94 -2.91
N VAL A 40 -4.24 14.76 -2.06
CA VAL A 40 -5.57 15.35 -2.30
C VAL A 40 -5.35 16.83 -2.57
N ALA A 41 -5.76 17.29 -3.75
CA ALA A 41 -5.63 18.68 -4.16
C ALA A 41 -7.03 19.27 -4.42
N GLY A 42 -7.19 20.56 -4.09
CA GLY A 42 -8.42 21.31 -4.34
C GLY A 42 -8.11 22.80 -4.50
N CYS A 43 -9.05 23.55 -5.07
CA CYS A 43 -8.99 25.01 -5.15
C CYS A 43 -10.30 25.63 -4.65
N VAL A 44 -10.22 26.89 -4.22
CA VAL A 44 -11.39 27.71 -3.92
C VAL A 44 -11.50 28.77 -5.02
N PRO A 45 -12.43 28.63 -5.98
CA PRO A 45 -12.62 29.63 -7.03
C PRO A 45 -13.39 30.83 -6.46
N GLU A 46 -12.94 32.04 -6.81
CA GLU A 46 -13.59 33.31 -6.48
C GLU A 46 -13.98 34.07 -7.76
N HIS A 47 -15.03 34.89 -7.68
CA HIS A 47 -15.53 35.75 -8.77
C HIS A 47 -16.13 37.03 -8.16
N GLU A 48 -15.96 38.17 -8.84
CA GLU A 48 -16.49 39.49 -8.43
C GLU A 48 -18.00 39.64 -8.59
#